data_AF-A0A6I4IS80-F1
#
_entry.id   AF-A0A6I4IS80-F1
#
_cell.length_a   1.000
_cell.length_b   1.000
_cell.length_c   1.000
_cell.angle_alpha   90.00
_cell.angle_beta   90.00
_cell.angle_gamma   90.00
#
_symmetry.space_group_name_H-M   'P 1'
#
loop_
_entity.id
_entity.type
_entity.pdbx_description
1 polymer ?
#
loop_
_entity_poly.entity_id
_entity_poly.type
_entity_poly.pdbx_seq_one_letter_code
_entity_poly.pdbx_strand_id
1 'polypeptide(L)'
;MSRTEDFSKHIVDGYTCKGDFITLGGAILDGEPVANTHVTIPLKTLNRHGLIAGATGTGKTKTIQVLSEQLSQNGIPVLMMDIKGDFSGIAVPGEEKSFITERHAKITLPYETKGFPVELMTISEQNGVRLRATVSEFGPVLFSRILDLNDTQSGVVSVIFKYCDDRQIPLLDLKDFKKALQYSTEEGKEEFEKEYGRISTSSTGSILRKIIELEQQGAELFFGEKSFEVDDLMRIDQNGNGYINIIRLTDIQDRPKLFSTFMLSLLAEIYNTMPEQGDAGRPELVIFIDEAHLIFDQASKALLDQIETIVKLIRSKGIGVYFITQNPMDVPSSVLAQLGLKIQHALRAFTANDRKAIKETSQNYPISEYYKTDEVLTSLGIGEAFVTALNEKGIPTPLAATMLRAPMSRMDVLTEPEINECIAKSKLTRKYNEVIDRESAYEILGKKMEEAQAAAEKEAAQKEKEKEAKKASSSRRSSSTTNTVTKGVVKVLTSATFIRGAMGVLMKMLKK
;
A
#
# COMPACT_ATOMS: atom_id res chain seq x y z
N MET A 1 -49.88 7.91 14.87
CA MET A 1 -48.61 8.64 14.93
C MET A 1 -48.52 9.47 13.66
N SER A 2 -47.89 10.64 13.71
CA SER A 2 -47.58 11.41 12.51
C SER A 2 -46.52 10.68 11.68
N ARG A 3 -46.45 10.93 10.36
CA ARG A 3 -45.42 10.35 9.49
C ARG A 3 -44.00 10.57 10.04
N THR A 4 -43.76 11.73 10.65
CA THR A 4 -42.49 12.08 11.30
C THR A 4 -42.22 11.25 12.56
N GLU A 5 -43.23 11.00 13.40
CA GLU A 5 -43.10 10.14 14.58
C GLU A 5 -42.83 8.68 14.18
N ASP A 6 -43.55 8.16 13.19
CA ASP A 6 -43.35 6.80 12.67
C ASP A 6 -41.96 6.65 12.05
N PHE A 7 -41.51 7.64 11.26
CA PHE A 7 -40.15 7.69 10.73
C PHE A 7 -39.09 7.73 11.82
N SER A 8 -39.25 8.63 12.81
CA SER A 8 -38.30 8.77 13.91
C SER A 8 -38.18 7.46 14.69
N LYS A 9 -39.31 6.84 15.03
CA LYS A 9 -39.33 5.52 15.67
C LYS A 9 -38.65 4.45 14.81
N HIS A 10 -38.96 4.39 13.52
CA HIS A 10 -38.36 3.43 12.59
C HIS A 10 -36.83 3.52 12.54
N ILE A 11 -36.29 4.74 12.46
CA ILE A 11 -34.84 4.97 12.46
C ILE A 11 -34.25 4.68 13.84
N VAL A 12 -34.81 5.21 14.93
CA VAL A 12 -34.28 5.00 16.29
C VAL A 12 -34.25 3.51 16.63
N ASP A 13 -35.33 2.76 16.38
CA ASP A 13 -35.38 1.32 16.63
C ASP A 13 -34.33 0.56 15.79
N GLY A 14 -34.05 1.03 14.57
CA GLY A 14 -33.08 0.44 13.65
C GLY A 14 -31.61 0.73 13.98
N TYR A 15 -31.32 1.88 14.61
CA TYR A 15 -29.96 2.35 14.91
C TYR A 15 -29.60 2.27 16.40
N THR A 16 -30.54 1.89 17.27
CA THR A 16 -30.28 1.67 18.70
C THR A 16 -29.17 0.63 18.90
N CYS A 17 -28.13 1.02 19.63
CA CYS A 17 -26.98 0.17 19.99
C CYS A 17 -27.04 -0.22 21.47
N LYS A 18 -26.61 -1.43 21.84
CA LYS A 18 -26.49 -1.83 23.25
C LYS A 18 -25.11 -1.54 23.82
N GLY A 19 -24.06 -1.75 23.04
CA GLY A 19 -22.68 -1.42 23.39
C GLY A 19 -22.26 -0.02 22.94
N ASP A 20 -20.94 0.21 22.95
CA ASP A 20 -20.34 1.46 22.49
C ASP A 20 -20.62 1.72 21.02
N PHE A 21 -20.75 3.00 20.66
CA PHE A 21 -21.11 3.44 19.31
C PHE A 21 -20.47 4.79 18.97
N ILE A 22 -20.47 5.09 17.68
CA ILE A 22 -20.21 6.43 17.15
C ILE A 22 -21.49 7.03 16.58
N THR A 23 -21.61 8.36 16.60
CA THR A 23 -22.76 9.07 16.06
C THR A 23 -22.37 9.80 14.77
N LEU A 24 -23.02 9.47 13.66
CA LEU A 24 -22.72 10.08 12.36
C LEU A 24 -23.47 11.40 12.16
N GLY A 25 -24.69 11.52 12.67
CA GLY A 25 -25.53 12.69 12.44
C GLY A 25 -26.99 12.47 12.79
N GLY A 26 -27.86 13.33 12.28
CA GLY A 26 -29.32 13.25 12.42
C GLY A 26 -30.00 12.83 11.12
N ALA A 27 -31.02 11.98 11.21
CA ALA A 27 -31.77 11.51 10.06
C ALA A 27 -32.65 12.61 9.45
N ILE A 28 -32.78 12.63 8.13
CA ILE A 28 -33.49 13.61 7.33
C ILE A 28 -34.80 13.00 6.83
N LEU A 29 -35.90 13.72 6.99
CA LEU A 29 -37.19 13.40 6.38
C LEU A 29 -37.67 14.61 5.59
N ASP A 30 -38.07 14.39 4.33
CA ASP A 30 -38.62 15.43 3.45
C ASP A 30 -37.71 16.68 3.33
N GLY A 31 -36.40 16.47 3.39
CA GLY A 31 -35.37 17.52 3.22
C GLY A 31 -34.91 18.22 4.50
N GLU A 32 -35.52 17.93 5.66
CA GLU A 32 -35.13 18.51 6.94
C GLU A 32 -34.72 17.45 7.98
N PRO A 33 -33.71 17.73 8.83
CA PRO A 33 -33.33 16.83 9.90
C PRO A 33 -34.43 16.74 10.96
N VAL A 34 -34.70 15.51 11.41
CA VAL A 34 -35.67 15.23 12.47
C VAL A 34 -34.93 15.21 13.81
N ALA A 35 -35.33 16.11 14.72
CA ALA A 35 -34.72 16.24 16.04
C ALA A 35 -34.67 14.90 16.79
N ASN A 36 -33.59 14.68 17.55
CA ASN A 36 -33.33 13.47 18.35
C ASN A 36 -33.41 12.13 17.59
N THR A 37 -33.33 12.15 16.25
CA THR A 37 -33.33 10.94 15.42
C THR A 37 -31.92 10.67 14.94
N HIS A 38 -31.05 10.19 15.84
CA HIS A 38 -29.63 10.02 15.56
C HIS A 38 -29.32 8.73 14.80
N VAL A 39 -28.32 8.81 13.93
CA VAL A 39 -27.78 7.68 13.18
C VAL A 39 -26.48 7.23 13.85
N THR A 40 -26.55 6.15 14.62
CA THR A 40 -25.45 5.62 15.43
C THR A 40 -24.93 4.28 14.92
N ILE A 41 -23.62 4.10 14.87
CA ILE A 41 -22.98 2.87 14.39
C ILE A 41 -22.26 2.17 15.57
N PRO A 42 -22.57 0.90 15.87
CA PRO A 42 -21.92 0.19 16.96
C PRO A 42 -20.45 -0.09 16.64
N LEU A 43 -19.55 0.14 17.61
CA LEU A 43 -18.09 -0.07 17.40
C LEU A 43 -17.80 -1.52 16.97
N LYS A 44 -18.54 -2.47 17.53
CA LYS A 44 -18.44 -3.91 17.25
C LYS A 44 -18.59 -4.28 15.77
N THR A 45 -19.22 -3.45 14.96
CA THR A 45 -19.41 -3.74 13.53
C THR A 45 -18.42 -3.02 12.62
N LEU A 46 -17.54 -2.18 13.17
CA LEU A 46 -16.57 -1.42 12.37
C LEU A 46 -15.42 -2.28 11.81
N ASN A 47 -15.21 -3.50 12.33
CA ASN A 47 -14.34 -4.50 11.68
C ASN A 47 -15.01 -5.22 10.49
N ARG A 48 -16.29 -4.91 10.18
CA ARG A 48 -17.01 -5.47 9.03
C ARG A 48 -16.87 -4.62 7.77
N HIS A 49 -15.80 -3.82 7.71
CA HIS A 49 -15.43 -2.99 6.56
C HIS A 49 -16.51 -1.95 6.18
N GLY A 50 -16.16 -1.07 5.25
CA GLY A 50 -17.14 -0.12 4.74
C GLY A 50 -16.78 0.57 3.43
N LEU A 51 -17.76 1.30 2.92
CA LEU A 51 -17.67 2.12 1.73
C LEU A 51 -18.07 3.56 2.07
N ILE A 52 -17.26 4.53 1.64
CA ILE A 52 -17.62 5.94 1.64
C ILE A 52 -17.52 6.46 0.21
N ALA A 53 -18.67 6.72 -0.42
CA ALA A 53 -18.71 7.08 -1.83
C ALA A 53 -19.49 8.37 -2.09
N GLY A 54 -19.29 8.98 -3.26
CA GLY A 54 -20.02 10.18 -3.71
C GLY A 54 -19.14 11.14 -4.51
N ALA A 55 -19.75 12.14 -5.16
CA ALA A 55 -19.03 13.07 -6.03
C ALA A 55 -17.99 13.93 -5.28
N THR A 56 -17.07 14.55 -6.01
CA THR A 56 -16.09 15.50 -5.43
C THR A 56 -16.79 16.66 -4.72
N GLY A 57 -16.27 17.08 -3.57
CA GLY A 57 -16.80 18.20 -2.79
C GLY A 57 -18.08 17.92 -2.00
N THR A 58 -18.59 16.69 -1.99
CA THR A 58 -19.85 16.35 -1.30
C THR A 58 -19.72 16.13 0.20
N GLY A 59 -18.50 15.91 0.71
CA GLY A 59 -18.24 15.74 2.15
C GLY A 59 -17.53 14.45 2.55
N LYS A 60 -17.05 13.63 1.60
CA LYS A 60 -16.33 12.37 1.88
C LYS A 60 -15.18 12.54 2.88
N THR A 61 -14.21 13.43 2.60
CA THR A 61 -13.06 13.67 3.49
C THR A 61 -13.51 14.05 4.90
N LYS A 62 -14.54 14.90 5.02
CA LYS A 62 -15.07 15.33 6.32
C LYS A 62 -15.80 14.22 7.07
N THR A 63 -16.35 13.25 6.34
CA THR A 63 -16.90 12.03 6.95
C THR A 63 -15.81 11.14 7.51
N ILE A 64 -14.72 10.93 6.76
CA ILE A 64 -13.54 10.18 7.25
C ILE A 64 -12.98 10.87 8.49
N GLN A 65 -12.93 12.20 8.48
CA GLN A 65 -12.49 13.00 9.62
C GLN A 65 -13.39 12.74 10.83
N VAL A 66 -14.71 12.91 10.72
CA VAL A 66 -15.69 12.63 11.79
C VAL A 66 -15.61 11.20 12.33
N LEU A 67 -15.39 10.21 11.45
CA LEU A 67 -15.19 8.82 11.85
C LEU A 67 -13.88 8.66 12.63
N SER A 68 -12.78 9.22 12.12
CA SER A 68 -11.46 9.06 12.71
C SER A 68 -11.33 9.74 14.06
N GLU A 69 -11.96 10.91 14.22
CA GLU A 69 -12.07 11.62 15.50
C GLU A 69 -12.75 10.74 16.55
N GLN A 70 -13.92 10.18 16.23
CA GLN A 70 -14.68 9.36 17.17
C GLN A 70 -14.00 8.01 17.46
N LEU A 71 -13.37 7.40 16.46
CA LEU A 71 -12.53 6.20 16.65
C LEU A 71 -11.37 6.49 17.61
N SER A 72 -10.64 7.58 17.36
CA SER A 72 -9.55 8.03 18.22
C SER A 72 -10.03 8.26 19.66
N GLN A 73 -11.15 8.96 19.88
CA GLN A 73 -11.72 9.15 21.23
C GLN A 73 -12.08 7.84 21.95
N ASN A 74 -12.46 6.80 21.20
CA ASN A 74 -12.76 5.48 21.74
C ASN A 74 -11.50 4.60 21.91
N GLY A 75 -10.31 5.17 21.76
CA GLY A 75 -9.04 4.46 21.89
C GLY A 75 -8.76 3.51 20.72
N ILE A 76 -9.42 3.71 19.57
CA ILE A 76 -9.23 2.90 18.36
C ILE A 76 -8.29 3.66 17.41
N PRO A 77 -7.08 3.14 17.16
CA PRO A 77 -6.17 3.69 16.18
C PRO A 77 -6.73 3.66 14.76
N VAL A 78 -6.30 4.62 13.96
CA VAL A 78 -6.70 4.79 12.56
C VAL A 78 -5.46 4.81 11.68
N LEU A 79 -5.55 4.19 10.52
CA LEU A 79 -4.60 4.34 9.43
C LEU A 79 -5.30 4.98 8.24
N MET A 80 -4.90 6.18 7.86
CA MET A 80 -5.44 6.91 6.72
C MET A 80 -4.43 6.98 5.59
N MET A 81 -4.79 6.48 4.41
CA MET A 81 -4.03 6.67 3.18
C MET A 81 -4.51 7.94 2.50
N ASP A 82 -3.81 9.03 2.74
CA ASP A 82 -4.18 10.37 2.28
C ASP A 82 -3.55 10.66 0.93
N ILE A 83 -4.31 10.33 -0.12
CA ILE A 83 -3.91 10.52 -1.52
C ILE A 83 -4.04 12.00 -1.91
N LYS A 84 -5.05 12.70 -1.41
CA LYS A 84 -5.32 14.10 -1.76
C LYS A 84 -4.53 15.11 -0.94
N GLY A 85 -4.07 14.72 0.25
CA GLY A 85 -3.36 15.60 1.17
C GLY A 85 -4.28 16.50 1.99
N ASP A 86 -5.59 16.24 2.00
CA ASP A 86 -6.62 17.11 2.58
C ASP A 86 -7.08 16.67 3.99
N PHE A 87 -6.36 15.71 4.61
CA PHE A 87 -6.75 15.11 5.88
C PHE A 87 -5.92 15.58 7.11
N SER A 88 -4.73 16.13 6.89
CA SER A 88 -3.76 16.45 7.95
C SER A 88 -4.26 17.40 9.06
N GLY A 89 -5.28 18.22 8.77
CA GLY A 89 -5.89 19.16 9.71
C GLY A 89 -6.38 18.55 11.03
N ILE A 90 -6.64 17.24 11.03
CA ILE A 90 -7.14 16.52 12.20
C ILE A 90 -6.24 16.63 13.45
N ALA A 91 -4.96 16.97 13.28
CA ALA A 91 -4.02 17.18 14.38
C ALA A 91 -4.34 18.42 15.25
N VAL A 92 -5.08 19.39 14.72
CA VAL A 92 -5.30 20.70 15.37
C VAL A 92 -6.79 20.91 15.66
N PRO A 93 -7.16 21.53 16.81
CA PRO A 93 -8.55 21.89 17.06
C PRO A 93 -9.17 22.71 15.93
N GLY A 94 -10.44 22.43 15.64
CA GLY A 94 -11.23 23.21 14.70
C GLY A 94 -11.57 24.61 15.23
N GLU A 95 -12.30 25.35 14.40
CA GLU A 95 -12.85 26.66 14.76
C GLU A 95 -14.37 26.56 14.84
N GLU A 96 -14.97 27.24 15.81
CA GLU A 96 -16.42 27.41 15.87
C GLU A 96 -16.88 28.44 14.84
N LYS A 97 -17.69 27.99 13.88
CA LYS A 97 -18.28 28.82 12.82
C LYS A 97 -19.80 28.67 12.84
N SER A 98 -20.53 29.70 12.43
CA SER A 98 -22.01 29.74 12.51
C SER A 98 -22.67 28.53 11.81
N PHE A 99 -22.20 28.17 10.62
CA PHE A 99 -22.73 27.02 9.87
C PHE A 99 -22.54 25.68 10.60
N ILE A 100 -21.55 25.57 11.48
CA ILE A 100 -21.30 24.38 12.29
C ILE A 100 -22.28 24.32 13.46
N THR A 101 -22.39 25.43 14.20
CA THR A 101 -23.30 25.52 15.36
C THR A 101 -24.76 25.37 14.93
N GLU A 102 -25.16 25.96 13.80
CA GLU A 102 -26.50 25.81 13.24
C GLU A 102 -26.80 24.36 12.84
N ARG A 103 -25.84 23.68 12.18
CA ARG A 103 -25.96 22.27 11.82
C ARG A 103 -26.11 21.38 13.05
N HIS A 104 -25.28 21.58 14.07
CA HIS A 104 -25.32 20.83 15.32
C HIS A 104 -26.63 21.06 16.10
N ALA A 105 -27.15 22.29 16.10
CA ALA A 105 -28.46 22.61 16.65
C ALA A 105 -29.59 21.85 15.94
N LYS A 106 -29.59 21.83 14.60
CA LYS A 106 -30.58 21.10 13.79
C LYS A 106 -30.64 19.60 14.09
N ILE A 107 -29.48 18.97 14.28
CA ILE A 107 -29.38 17.53 14.59
C ILE A 107 -29.37 17.24 16.09
N THR A 108 -29.53 18.26 16.95
CA THR A 108 -29.55 18.11 18.41
C THR A 108 -28.31 17.39 18.97
N LEU A 109 -27.12 17.77 18.51
CA LEU A 109 -25.84 17.26 19.02
C LEU A 109 -24.97 18.41 19.55
N PRO A 110 -24.27 18.23 20.68
CA PRO A 110 -23.30 19.22 21.13
C PRO A 110 -22.14 19.35 20.13
N TYR A 111 -21.49 20.51 20.13
CA TYR A 111 -20.27 20.75 19.36
C TYR A 111 -19.17 21.22 20.30
N GLU A 112 -17.97 20.69 20.10
CA GLU A 112 -16.74 21.11 20.75
C GLU A 112 -15.60 20.97 19.76
N THR A 113 -14.55 21.76 19.93
CA THR A 113 -13.35 21.68 19.08
C THR A 113 -12.25 20.89 19.78
N LYS A 114 -11.58 20.02 19.02
CA LYS A 114 -10.52 19.14 19.55
C LYS A 114 -9.52 18.77 18.47
N GLY A 115 -8.24 18.70 18.84
CA GLY A 115 -7.18 18.13 18.02
C GLY A 115 -6.87 16.70 18.46
N PHE A 116 -6.31 15.90 17.55
CA PHE A 116 -6.11 14.46 17.76
C PHE A 116 -4.64 14.06 17.65
N PRO A 117 -4.21 12.97 18.30
CA PRO A 117 -2.84 12.47 18.17
C PRO A 117 -2.61 11.95 16.75
N VAL A 118 -1.65 12.54 16.04
CA VAL A 118 -1.36 12.24 14.63
C VAL A 118 0.09 11.78 14.49
N GLU A 119 0.28 10.79 13.63
CA GLU A 119 1.59 10.37 13.13
C GLU A 119 1.63 10.57 11.61
N LEU A 120 2.57 11.37 11.10
CA LEU A 120 2.71 11.62 9.66
C LEU A 120 3.75 10.66 9.08
N MET A 121 3.33 9.82 8.14
CA MET A 121 4.10 8.72 7.57
C MET A 121 4.25 8.86 6.05
N THR A 122 5.24 8.20 5.47
CA THR A 122 5.56 8.31 4.04
C THR A 122 6.28 7.07 3.52
N ILE A 123 6.06 6.78 2.23
CA ILE A 123 6.79 5.77 1.44
C ILE A 123 7.59 6.41 0.28
N SER A 124 7.59 7.75 0.20
CA SER A 124 8.20 8.55 -0.86
C SER A 124 9.16 9.57 -0.26
N GLU A 125 9.69 10.51 -1.04
CA GLU A 125 10.70 11.47 -0.59
C GLU A 125 10.19 12.46 0.46
N GLN A 126 8.86 12.55 0.66
CA GLN A 126 8.25 13.45 1.63
C GLN A 126 8.81 13.31 3.06
N ASN A 127 8.64 14.36 3.86
CA ASN A 127 8.93 14.31 5.28
C ASN A 127 7.84 13.52 6.03
N GLY A 128 8.28 12.59 6.87
CA GLY A 128 7.44 11.77 7.74
C GLY A 128 8.22 10.59 8.32
N VAL A 129 7.54 9.73 9.06
CA VAL A 129 8.02 8.40 9.43
C VAL A 129 8.17 7.58 8.14
N ARG A 130 9.39 7.15 7.85
CA ARG A 130 9.71 6.31 6.68
C ARG A 130 9.13 4.91 6.89
N LEU A 131 8.18 4.52 6.05
CA LEU A 131 7.69 3.15 6.00
C LEU A 131 8.56 2.36 5.03
N ARG A 132 9.21 1.32 5.53
CA ARG A 132 10.00 0.39 4.73
C ARG A 132 9.58 -1.06 5.00
N ALA A 133 9.90 -1.93 4.06
CA ALA A 133 9.79 -3.38 4.19
C ALA A 133 10.97 -4.04 3.49
N THR A 134 11.40 -5.21 3.95
CA THR A 134 12.49 -5.95 3.27
C THR A 134 11.92 -6.84 2.17
N VAL A 135 12.70 -7.16 1.13
CA VAL A 135 12.26 -8.13 0.10
C VAL A 135 11.96 -9.50 0.71
N SER A 136 12.72 -9.91 1.72
CA SER A 136 12.50 -11.14 2.49
C SER A 136 11.11 -11.21 3.11
N GLU A 137 10.56 -10.11 3.66
CA GLU A 137 9.23 -10.07 4.30
C GLU A 137 8.09 -10.39 3.33
N PHE A 138 8.25 -10.06 2.04
CA PHE A 138 7.24 -10.42 1.04
C PHE A 138 7.21 -11.93 0.77
N GLY A 139 8.35 -12.60 0.90
CA GLY A 139 8.52 -13.96 0.45
C GLY A 139 8.30 -14.12 -1.08
N PRO A 140 8.49 -15.34 -1.59
CA PRO A 140 8.49 -15.56 -3.03
C PRO A 140 7.11 -15.39 -3.66
N VAL A 141 6.03 -15.74 -2.95
CA VAL A 141 4.67 -15.72 -3.49
C VAL A 141 4.16 -14.29 -3.65
N LEU A 142 4.27 -13.46 -2.60
CA LEU A 142 3.78 -12.09 -2.65
C LEU A 142 4.60 -11.26 -3.64
N PHE A 143 5.92 -11.41 -3.60
CA PHE A 143 6.83 -10.73 -4.50
C PHE A 143 6.57 -11.07 -5.97
N SER A 144 6.27 -12.34 -6.27
CA SER A 144 5.91 -12.75 -7.65
C SER A 144 4.59 -12.13 -8.13
N ARG A 145 3.60 -11.98 -7.25
CA ARG A 145 2.32 -11.35 -7.61
C ARG A 145 2.46 -9.84 -7.85
N ILE A 146 3.27 -9.17 -7.04
CA ILE A 146 3.59 -7.75 -7.20
C ILE A 146 4.27 -7.48 -8.55
N LEU A 147 5.22 -8.34 -8.92
CA LEU A 147 5.92 -8.24 -10.20
C LEU A 147 5.10 -8.74 -11.40
N ASP A 148 3.87 -9.23 -11.16
CA ASP A 148 2.97 -9.78 -12.17
C ASP A 148 3.66 -10.90 -12.99
N LEU A 149 4.23 -11.87 -12.28
CA LEU A 149 4.99 -12.98 -12.85
C LEU A 149 4.07 -14.15 -13.21
N ASN A 150 4.42 -14.86 -14.29
CA ASN A 150 3.79 -16.14 -14.61
C ASN A 150 4.33 -17.28 -13.73
N ASP A 151 3.74 -18.47 -13.82
CA ASP A 151 4.10 -19.63 -12.98
C ASP A 151 5.58 -20.02 -13.10
N THR A 152 6.14 -20.00 -14.32
CA THR A 152 7.55 -20.32 -14.55
C THR A 152 8.47 -19.32 -13.86
N GLN A 153 8.18 -18.02 -14.01
CA GLN A 153 8.93 -16.94 -13.38
C GLN A 153 8.79 -16.97 -11.86
N SER A 154 7.59 -17.26 -11.35
CA SER A 154 7.32 -17.43 -9.92
C SER A 154 8.09 -18.61 -9.33
N GLY A 155 8.25 -19.70 -10.10
CA GLY A 155 9.13 -20.83 -9.74
C GLY A 155 10.59 -20.40 -9.61
N VAL A 156 11.09 -19.57 -10.54
CA VAL A 156 12.45 -19.01 -10.44
C VAL A 156 12.60 -18.16 -9.18
N VAL A 157 11.66 -17.25 -8.91
CA VAL A 157 11.68 -16.43 -7.67
C VAL A 157 11.70 -17.33 -6.44
N SER A 158 10.89 -18.38 -6.39
CA SER A 158 10.86 -19.33 -5.27
C SER A 158 12.20 -20.00 -5.02
N VAL A 159 12.91 -20.39 -6.09
CA VAL A 159 14.25 -20.97 -5.99
C VAL A 159 15.28 -19.95 -5.49
N ILE A 160 15.21 -18.69 -5.94
CA ILE A 160 16.10 -17.62 -5.46
C ILE A 160 15.92 -17.38 -3.96
N PHE A 161 14.67 -17.24 -3.50
CA PHE A 161 14.37 -17.09 -2.07
C PHE A 161 14.90 -18.28 -1.28
N LYS A 162 14.60 -19.51 -1.73
CA LYS A 162 15.06 -20.74 -1.06
C LYS A 162 16.58 -20.81 -0.95
N TYR A 163 17.31 -20.48 -2.01
CA TYR A 163 18.78 -20.43 -2.00
C TYR A 163 19.30 -19.44 -0.96
N CYS A 164 18.71 -18.24 -0.92
CA CYS A 164 19.10 -17.18 0.00
C CYS A 164 18.82 -17.58 1.45
N ASP A 165 17.65 -18.16 1.72
CA ASP A 165 17.26 -18.66 3.05
C ASP A 165 18.20 -19.77 3.54
N ASP A 166 18.50 -20.76 2.68
CA ASP A 166 19.37 -21.90 3.03
C ASP A 166 20.81 -21.49 3.34
N ARG A 167 21.24 -20.33 2.83
CA ARG A 167 22.58 -19.78 3.01
C ARG A 167 22.60 -18.56 3.92
N GLN A 168 21.48 -18.21 4.53
CA GLN A 168 21.33 -17.04 5.41
C GLN A 168 21.78 -15.74 4.74
N ILE A 169 21.48 -15.59 3.45
CA ILE A 169 21.79 -14.40 2.65
C ILE A 169 20.53 -13.52 2.68
N PRO A 170 20.53 -12.38 3.39
CA PRO A 170 19.32 -11.58 3.53
C PRO A 170 19.03 -10.81 2.23
N LEU A 171 17.75 -10.79 1.85
CA LEU A 171 17.22 -10.00 0.73
C LEU A 171 16.54 -8.75 1.33
N LEU A 172 17.32 -7.70 1.57
CA LEU A 172 16.82 -6.50 2.21
C LEU A 172 16.15 -5.57 1.20
N ASP A 173 16.81 -5.30 0.07
CA ASP A 173 16.33 -4.37 -0.94
C ASP A 173 16.20 -4.98 -2.36
N LEU A 174 15.83 -4.15 -3.33
CA LEU A 174 15.72 -4.59 -4.72
C LEU A 174 17.09 -4.90 -5.36
N LYS A 175 18.19 -4.28 -4.90
CA LYS A 175 19.53 -4.55 -5.40
C LYS A 175 20.00 -5.93 -4.98
N ASP A 176 19.68 -6.35 -3.77
CA ASP A 176 19.92 -7.70 -3.26
C ASP A 176 19.28 -8.75 -4.15
N PHE A 177 17.98 -8.59 -4.41
CA PHE A 177 17.26 -9.54 -5.24
C PHE A 177 17.79 -9.55 -6.68
N LYS A 178 18.09 -8.39 -7.27
CA LYS A 178 18.74 -8.31 -8.59
C LYS A 178 20.07 -9.05 -8.60
N LYS A 179 20.89 -8.91 -7.55
CA LYS A 179 22.18 -9.58 -7.44
C LYS A 179 22.03 -11.09 -7.31
N ALA A 180 21.13 -11.56 -6.47
CA ALA A 180 20.81 -12.98 -6.34
C ALA A 180 20.31 -13.58 -7.66
N LEU A 181 19.46 -12.84 -8.36
CA LEU A 181 18.94 -13.23 -9.66
C LEU A 181 20.06 -13.34 -10.72
N GLN A 182 20.98 -12.37 -10.78
CA GLN A 182 22.15 -12.42 -11.68
C GLN A 182 23.06 -13.61 -11.37
N TYR A 183 23.44 -13.75 -10.10
CA TYR A 183 24.32 -14.81 -9.61
C TYR A 183 23.79 -16.20 -9.98
N SER A 184 22.48 -16.41 -9.91
CA SER A 184 21.84 -17.69 -10.23
C SER A 184 22.04 -18.18 -11.67
N THR A 185 22.36 -17.28 -12.60
CA THR A 185 22.56 -17.60 -14.03
C THR A 185 24.00 -17.39 -14.51
N GLU A 186 24.85 -16.81 -13.66
CA GLU A 186 26.25 -16.51 -13.94
C GLU A 186 27.16 -17.43 -13.11
N GLU A 187 27.95 -16.89 -12.17
CA GLU A 187 28.94 -17.63 -11.39
C GLU A 187 28.31 -18.70 -10.48
N GLY A 188 27.08 -18.49 -10.02
CA GLY A 188 26.33 -19.46 -9.20
C GLY A 188 25.63 -20.55 -10.02
N LYS A 189 25.64 -20.49 -11.35
CA LYS A 189 24.82 -21.38 -12.20
C LYS A 189 24.99 -22.85 -11.89
N GLU A 190 26.23 -23.33 -11.72
CA GLU A 190 26.50 -24.74 -11.43
C GLU A 190 25.97 -25.18 -10.06
N GLU A 191 26.05 -24.30 -9.07
CA GLU A 191 25.51 -24.51 -7.72
C GLU A 191 23.98 -24.62 -7.76
N PHE A 192 23.32 -23.69 -8.45
CA PHE A 192 21.88 -23.71 -8.63
C PHE A 192 21.40 -24.93 -9.41
N GLU A 193 22.09 -25.27 -10.52
CA GLU A 193 21.73 -26.42 -11.35
C GLU A 193 21.83 -27.74 -10.57
N LYS A 194 22.80 -27.85 -9.68
CA LYS A 194 23.00 -29.03 -8.82
C LYS A 194 21.95 -29.17 -7.72
N GLU A 195 21.56 -28.08 -7.07
CA GLU A 195 20.67 -28.13 -5.90
C GLU A 195 19.19 -27.95 -6.23
N TYR A 196 18.87 -27.07 -7.19
CA TYR A 196 17.49 -26.64 -7.47
C TYR A 196 17.09 -26.86 -8.93
N GLY A 197 18.03 -27.26 -9.78
CA GLY A 197 17.84 -27.42 -11.21
C GLY A 197 18.11 -26.13 -11.99
N ARG A 198 18.01 -26.24 -13.31
CA ARG A 198 18.46 -25.19 -14.23
C ARG A 198 17.49 -24.00 -14.24
N ILE A 199 18.03 -22.80 -14.03
CA ILE A 199 17.31 -21.53 -14.19
C ILE A 199 17.52 -20.98 -15.60
N SER A 200 16.43 -20.53 -16.24
CA SER A 200 16.48 -19.94 -17.57
C SER A 200 16.87 -18.46 -17.54
N THR A 201 17.91 -18.10 -18.31
CA THR A 201 18.34 -16.71 -18.52
C THR A 201 17.23 -15.82 -19.08
N SER A 202 16.31 -16.37 -19.88
CA SER A 202 15.17 -15.62 -20.42
C SER A 202 14.14 -15.23 -19.35
N SER A 203 13.97 -16.07 -18.32
CA SER A 203 13.06 -15.80 -17.21
C SER A 203 13.68 -14.77 -16.27
N THR A 204 14.96 -14.96 -15.91
CA THR A 204 15.79 -14.02 -15.16
C THR A 204 15.77 -12.62 -15.77
N GLY A 205 16.00 -12.49 -17.09
CA GLY A 205 15.94 -11.20 -17.78
C GLY A 205 14.55 -10.55 -17.81
N SER A 206 13.48 -11.35 -17.82
CA SER A 206 12.11 -10.84 -17.74
C SER A 206 11.77 -10.34 -16.33
N ILE A 207 12.17 -11.07 -15.28
CA ILE A 207 12.01 -10.67 -13.88
C ILE A 207 12.80 -9.39 -13.60
N LEU A 208 14.04 -9.30 -14.09
CA LEU A 208 14.88 -8.10 -13.93
C LEU A 208 14.22 -6.84 -14.51
N ARG A 209 13.57 -6.94 -15.68
CA ARG A 209 12.84 -5.81 -16.27
C ARG A 209 11.64 -5.37 -15.42
N LYS A 210 10.94 -6.30 -14.78
CA LYS A 210 9.84 -5.98 -13.85
C LYS A 210 10.34 -5.27 -12.59
N ILE A 211 11.51 -5.66 -12.09
CA ILE A 211 12.15 -4.96 -10.96
C ILE A 211 12.55 -3.54 -11.36
N ILE A 212 13.18 -3.37 -12.53
CA ILE A 212 13.56 -2.04 -13.05
C ILE A 212 12.33 -1.14 -13.22
N GLU A 213 11.20 -1.68 -13.69
CA GLU A 213 9.94 -0.94 -13.78
C GLU A 213 9.46 -0.45 -12.41
N LEU A 214 9.62 -1.26 -11.37
CA LEU A 214 9.26 -0.90 -10.00
C LEU A 214 10.22 0.16 -9.40
N GLU A 215 11.51 0.05 -9.68
CA GLU A 215 12.53 1.05 -9.31
C GLU A 215 12.28 2.41 -9.96
N GLN A 216 11.84 2.43 -11.21
CA GLN A 216 11.46 3.67 -11.91
C GLN A 216 10.29 4.41 -11.24
N GLN A 217 9.47 3.71 -10.45
CA GLN A 217 8.41 4.33 -9.65
C GLN A 217 8.91 4.77 -8.25
N GLY A 218 10.19 4.58 -7.93
CA GLY A 218 10.78 4.99 -6.66
C GLY A 218 10.65 3.97 -5.54
N ALA A 219 10.41 2.70 -5.86
CA ALA A 219 10.28 1.64 -4.86
C ALA A 219 11.55 1.39 -4.02
N GLU A 220 12.71 1.88 -4.47
CA GLU A 220 13.96 1.84 -3.70
C GLU A 220 13.87 2.55 -2.34
N LEU A 221 12.96 3.53 -2.20
CA LEU A 221 12.74 4.22 -0.92
C LEU A 221 11.94 3.37 0.07
N PHE A 222 11.15 2.42 -0.45
CA PHE A 222 10.28 1.54 0.32
C PHE A 222 10.97 0.22 0.67
N PHE A 223 11.76 -0.37 -0.23
CA PHE A 223 12.49 -1.60 0.07
C PHE A 223 13.78 -1.33 0.84
N GLY A 224 13.87 -1.78 2.09
CA GLY A 224 15.08 -1.67 2.90
C GLY A 224 14.83 -1.70 4.41
N GLU A 225 15.86 -1.37 5.19
CA GLU A 225 15.82 -1.34 6.65
C GLU A 225 15.73 0.09 7.22
N LYS A 226 15.19 0.29 8.43
CA LYS A 226 14.49 -0.70 9.25
C LYS A 226 13.05 -0.90 8.75
N SER A 227 12.61 -2.16 8.64
CA SER A 227 11.23 -2.48 8.27
C SER A 227 10.23 -2.04 9.36
N PHE A 228 9.05 -1.64 8.92
CA PHE A 228 8.03 -1.07 9.78
C PHE A 228 7.30 -2.16 10.59
N GLU A 229 7.18 -1.94 11.91
CA GLU A 229 6.51 -2.86 12.82
C GLU A 229 5.02 -2.50 12.96
N VAL A 230 4.11 -3.45 12.67
CA VAL A 230 2.65 -3.23 12.69
C VAL A 230 2.14 -2.73 14.05
N ASP A 231 2.74 -3.16 15.15
CA ASP A 231 2.36 -2.76 16.51
C ASP A 231 2.46 -1.23 16.72
N ASP A 232 3.31 -0.53 15.96
CA ASP A 232 3.43 0.93 16.06
C ASP A 232 2.22 1.68 15.51
N LEU A 233 1.36 1.02 14.72
CA LEU A 233 0.05 1.56 14.31
C LEU A 233 -0.97 1.54 15.44
N MET A 234 -0.80 0.64 16.42
CA MET A 234 -1.80 0.35 17.46
C MET A 234 -1.67 1.26 18.69
N ARG A 235 -0.87 2.32 18.60
CA ARG A 235 -0.56 3.18 19.74
C ARG A 235 -1.76 3.99 20.22
N ILE A 236 -1.78 4.24 21.51
CA ILE A 236 -2.74 5.11 22.21
C ILE A 236 -1.94 6.20 22.93
N ASP A 237 -2.47 7.42 22.96
CA ASP A 237 -1.86 8.54 23.68
C ASP A 237 -2.09 8.46 25.20
N GLN A 238 -1.49 9.39 25.94
CA GLN A 238 -1.63 9.49 27.40
C GLN A 238 -3.05 9.83 27.90
N ASN A 239 -3.94 10.26 27.00
CA ASN A 239 -5.33 10.60 27.30
C ASN A 239 -6.29 9.47 26.92
N GLY A 240 -5.78 8.32 26.46
CA GLY A 240 -6.59 7.20 26.00
C GLY A 240 -7.09 7.30 24.56
N ASN A 241 -6.63 8.29 23.78
CA ASN A 241 -7.01 8.42 22.38
C ASN A 241 -6.13 7.54 21.47
N GLY A 242 -6.72 6.82 20.53
CA GLY A 242 -5.99 6.06 19.51
C GLY A 242 -5.27 6.98 18.53
N TYR A 243 -4.05 6.65 18.12
CA TYR A 243 -3.31 7.44 17.14
C TYR A 243 -3.97 7.40 15.75
N ILE A 244 -3.97 8.55 15.08
CA ILE A 244 -4.40 8.70 13.69
C ILE A 244 -3.13 8.76 12.84
N ASN A 245 -2.77 7.61 12.28
CA ASN A 245 -1.59 7.43 11.46
C ASN A 245 -1.93 7.80 10.01
N ILE A 246 -1.32 8.85 9.47
CA ILE A 246 -1.61 9.35 8.12
C ILE A 246 -0.43 9.03 7.21
N ILE A 247 -0.65 8.17 6.22
CA ILE A 247 0.30 7.95 5.13
C ILE A 247 0.04 9.02 4.08
N ARG A 248 1.03 9.90 3.89
CA ARG A 248 0.96 10.95 2.89
C ARG A 248 1.35 10.39 1.53
N LEU A 249 0.43 10.44 0.58
CA LEU A 249 0.56 9.80 -0.74
C LEU A 249 0.37 10.79 -1.90
N THR A 250 0.42 12.09 -1.63
CA THR A 250 0.17 13.15 -2.62
C THR A 250 1.14 13.12 -3.81
N ASP A 251 2.32 12.52 -3.67
CA ASP A 251 3.35 12.39 -4.71
C ASP A 251 3.46 10.98 -5.32
N ILE A 252 2.44 10.14 -5.10
CA ILE A 252 2.42 8.73 -5.54
C ILE A 252 1.22 8.43 -6.45
N GLN A 253 0.33 9.40 -6.67
CA GLN A 253 -0.84 9.23 -7.54
C GLN A 253 -0.49 8.76 -8.97
N ASP A 254 0.66 9.18 -9.49
CA ASP A 254 1.20 8.80 -10.79
C ASP A 254 2.04 7.50 -10.78
N ARG A 255 2.13 6.84 -9.62
CA ARG A 255 2.92 5.62 -9.36
C ARG A 255 2.05 4.48 -8.81
N PRO A 256 1.00 4.05 -9.55
CA PRO A 256 0.00 3.11 -9.05
C PRO A 256 0.57 1.73 -8.70
N LYS A 257 1.64 1.27 -9.37
CA LYS A 257 2.24 -0.04 -9.01
C LYS A 257 2.96 0.02 -7.67
N LEU A 258 3.69 1.11 -7.39
CA LEU A 258 4.29 1.32 -6.08
C LEU A 258 3.20 1.35 -4.99
N PHE A 259 2.13 2.11 -5.22
CA PHE A 259 1.02 2.19 -4.28
C PHE A 259 0.39 0.83 -4.01
N SER A 260 -0.02 0.09 -5.05
CA SER A 260 -0.63 -1.23 -4.89
C SER A 260 0.32 -2.25 -4.25
N THR A 261 1.63 -2.16 -4.54
CA THR A 261 2.67 -2.99 -3.89
C THR A 261 2.72 -2.74 -2.39
N PHE A 262 2.81 -1.48 -2.00
CA PHE A 262 2.81 -1.06 -0.60
C PHE A 262 1.51 -1.46 0.11
N MET A 263 0.37 -1.20 -0.51
CA MET A 263 -0.95 -1.54 0.03
C MET A 263 -1.07 -3.03 0.35
N LEU A 264 -0.68 -3.87 -0.60
CA LEU A 264 -0.74 -5.31 -0.41
C LEU A 264 0.23 -5.77 0.67
N SER A 265 1.45 -5.23 0.67
CA SER A 265 2.47 -5.51 1.70
C SER A 265 1.91 -5.24 3.09
N LEU A 266 1.40 -4.03 3.29
CA LEU A 266 0.86 -3.58 4.56
C LEU A 266 -0.31 -4.45 5.02
N LEU A 267 -1.27 -4.73 4.14
CA LEU A 267 -2.42 -5.58 4.48
C LEU A 267 -2.01 -7.02 4.81
N ALA A 268 -1.03 -7.57 4.08
CA ALA A 268 -0.49 -8.90 4.35
C ALA A 268 0.25 -8.94 5.69
N GLU A 269 1.07 -7.93 5.98
CA GLU A 269 1.85 -7.85 7.21
C GLU A 269 0.94 -7.68 8.44
N ILE A 270 -0.10 -6.85 8.33
CA ILE A 270 -1.14 -6.73 9.37
C ILE A 270 -1.82 -8.08 9.58
N TYR A 271 -2.22 -8.77 8.51
CA TYR A 271 -2.87 -10.08 8.63
C TYR A 271 -1.96 -11.13 9.28
N ASN A 272 -0.67 -11.16 8.95
CA ASN A 272 0.28 -12.14 9.47
C ASN A 272 0.68 -11.86 10.92
N THR A 273 0.80 -10.59 11.29
CA THR A 273 1.23 -10.17 12.64
C THR A 273 0.08 -10.20 13.64
N MET A 274 -1.13 -9.81 13.24
CA MET A 274 -2.23 -9.66 14.18
C MET A 274 -2.78 -11.03 14.62
N PRO A 275 -3.02 -11.22 15.94
CA PRO A 275 -3.65 -12.43 16.43
C PRO A 275 -5.11 -12.51 15.98
N GLU A 276 -5.65 -13.73 15.89
CA GLU A 276 -7.10 -13.91 15.74
C GLU A 276 -7.82 -13.30 16.94
N GLN A 277 -8.67 -12.32 16.65
CA GLN A 277 -9.57 -11.70 17.60
C GLN A 277 -10.95 -12.34 17.44
N GLY A 278 -11.47 -12.89 18.53
CA GLY A 278 -12.86 -13.33 18.57
C GLY A 278 -13.82 -12.13 18.51
N ASP A 279 -14.83 -12.14 19.37
CA ASP A 279 -15.78 -11.05 19.44
C ASP A 279 -15.31 -9.95 20.41
N ALA A 280 -14.35 -9.13 19.98
CA ALA A 280 -13.68 -8.11 20.81
C ALA A 280 -14.56 -6.87 21.12
N GLY A 281 -15.79 -6.79 20.61
CA GLY A 281 -16.71 -5.67 20.85
C GLY A 281 -16.33 -4.35 20.16
N ARG A 282 -15.10 -4.20 19.66
CA ARG A 282 -14.60 -3.07 18.85
C ARG A 282 -13.42 -3.52 17.96
N PRO A 283 -13.07 -2.79 16.89
CA PRO A 283 -11.86 -3.07 16.12
C PRO A 283 -10.58 -2.68 16.87
N GLU A 284 -9.48 -3.36 16.53
CA GLU A 284 -8.11 -3.01 16.96
C GLU A 284 -7.51 -1.89 16.10
N LEU A 285 -7.86 -1.86 14.82
CA LEU A 285 -7.44 -0.83 13.86
C LEU A 285 -8.52 -0.61 12.81
N VAL A 286 -8.65 0.64 12.37
CA VAL A 286 -9.45 0.99 11.20
C VAL A 286 -8.56 1.61 10.12
N ILE A 287 -8.58 1.03 8.92
CA ILE A 287 -7.83 1.49 7.75
C ILE A 287 -8.78 2.17 6.78
N PHE A 288 -8.49 3.41 6.42
CA PHE A 288 -9.18 4.17 5.37
C PHE A 288 -8.26 4.29 4.15
N ILE A 289 -8.80 3.87 3.01
CA ILE A 289 -8.14 3.88 1.71
C ILE A 289 -8.80 4.96 0.85
N ASP A 290 -8.20 6.15 0.77
CA ASP A 290 -8.68 7.19 -0.15
C ASP A 290 -8.42 6.81 -1.61
N GLU A 291 -9.28 7.29 -2.50
CA GLU A 291 -9.26 6.98 -3.94
C GLU A 291 -9.00 5.50 -4.25
N ALA A 292 -9.83 4.63 -3.68
CA ALA A 292 -9.71 3.17 -3.77
C ALA A 292 -9.61 2.62 -5.21
N HIS A 293 -10.11 3.35 -6.21
CA HIS A 293 -9.98 3.00 -7.63
C HIS A 293 -8.50 2.84 -8.05
N LEU A 294 -7.58 3.59 -7.45
CA LEU A 294 -6.14 3.50 -7.73
C LEU A 294 -5.54 2.14 -7.39
N ILE A 295 -6.13 1.42 -6.42
CA ILE A 295 -5.73 0.06 -6.09
C ILE A 295 -6.25 -0.91 -7.15
N PHE A 296 -7.53 -0.78 -7.51
CA PHE A 296 -8.23 -1.81 -8.28
C PHE A 296 -8.00 -1.71 -9.79
N ASP A 297 -7.93 -0.50 -10.35
CA ASP A 297 -7.87 -0.30 -11.81
C ASP A 297 -6.55 -0.77 -12.44
N GLN A 298 -5.46 -0.75 -11.66
CA GLN A 298 -4.11 -1.09 -12.12
C GLN A 298 -3.62 -2.43 -11.57
N ALA A 299 -4.44 -3.13 -10.78
CA ALA A 299 -4.06 -4.40 -10.19
C ALA A 299 -4.18 -5.54 -11.21
N SER A 300 -3.17 -6.43 -11.24
CA SER A 300 -3.30 -7.69 -11.95
C SER A 300 -4.40 -8.54 -11.32
N LYS A 301 -4.94 -9.51 -12.07
CA LYS A 301 -5.96 -10.41 -11.55
C LYS A 301 -5.50 -11.14 -10.27
N ALA A 302 -4.26 -11.61 -10.25
CA ALA A 302 -3.69 -12.28 -9.08
C ALA A 302 -3.59 -11.36 -7.84
N LEU A 303 -3.33 -10.08 -8.07
CA LEU A 303 -3.30 -9.05 -7.03
C LEU A 303 -4.71 -8.74 -6.51
N LEU A 304 -5.70 -8.61 -7.39
CA LEU A 304 -7.11 -8.44 -7.02
C LEU A 304 -7.61 -9.61 -6.17
N ASP A 305 -7.37 -10.85 -6.61
CA ASP A 305 -7.77 -12.06 -5.88
C ASP A 305 -7.14 -12.11 -4.47
N GLN A 306 -5.92 -11.60 -4.33
CA GLN A 306 -5.25 -11.52 -3.03
C GLN A 306 -5.85 -10.46 -2.13
N ILE A 307 -6.15 -9.27 -2.67
CA ILE A 307 -6.80 -8.19 -1.90
C ILE A 307 -8.17 -8.67 -1.41
N GLU A 308 -8.95 -9.31 -2.27
CA GLU A 308 -10.24 -9.91 -1.89
C GLU A 308 -10.11 -10.92 -0.76
N THR A 309 -9.08 -11.78 -0.84
CA THR A 309 -8.82 -12.78 0.18
C THR A 309 -8.45 -12.13 1.51
N ILE A 310 -7.56 -11.14 1.50
CA ILE A 310 -7.16 -10.46 2.72
C ILE A 310 -8.34 -9.69 3.33
N VAL A 311 -9.14 -8.97 2.54
CA VAL A 311 -10.32 -8.26 3.06
C VAL A 311 -11.29 -9.23 3.75
N LYS A 312 -11.50 -10.44 3.19
CA LYS A 312 -12.37 -11.45 3.83
C LYS A 312 -11.82 -11.97 5.16
N LEU A 313 -10.50 -12.12 5.27
CA LEU A 313 -9.85 -12.74 6.42
C LEU A 313 -9.49 -11.74 7.52
N ILE A 314 -9.08 -10.52 7.18
CA ILE A 314 -8.55 -9.53 8.13
C ILE A 314 -9.58 -9.09 9.18
N ARG A 315 -10.88 -9.28 8.89
CA ARG A 315 -11.95 -9.06 9.85
C ARG A 315 -11.78 -9.87 11.13
N SER A 316 -11.35 -11.14 11.03
CA SER A 316 -11.14 -12.00 12.20
C SER A 316 -9.91 -11.57 13.01
N LYS A 317 -9.07 -10.68 12.48
CA LYS A 317 -8.00 -10.01 13.22
C LYS A 317 -8.45 -8.74 13.94
N GLY A 318 -9.74 -8.41 13.89
CA GLY A 318 -10.28 -7.17 14.48
C GLY A 318 -10.01 -5.91 13.65
N ILE A 319 -9.67 -6.04 12.36
CA ILE A 319 -9.31 -4.90 11.51
C ILE A 319 -10.49 -4.48 10.63
N GLY A 320 -10.82 -3.18 10.66
CA GLY A 320 -11.77 -2.56 9.73
C GLY A 320 -11.04 -2.00 8.51
N VAL A 321 -11.59 -2.20 7.30
CA VAL A 321 -11.03 -1.66 6.05
C VAL A 321 -12.13 -0.89 5.33
N TYR A 322 -11.86 0.35 4.98
CA TYR A 322 -12.83 1.27 4.41
C TYR A 322 -12.33 1.81 3.10
N PHE A 323 -13.11 1.61 2.05
CA PHE A 323 -12.81 2.10 0.71
C PHE A 323 -13.51 3.43 0.50
N ILE A 324 -12.75 4.43 0.08
CA ILE A 324 -13.30 5.74 -0.27
C ILE A 324 -13.11 5.95 -1.76
N THR A 325 -14.20 6.29 -2.44
CA THR A 325 -14.17 6.47 -3.89
C THR A 325 -15.22 7.48 -4.35
N GLN A 326 -15.17 7.90 -5.60
CA GLN A 326 -16.20 8.74 -6.19
C GLN A 326 -17.41 7.89 -6.61
N ASN A 327 -17.16 6.75 -7.24
CA ASN A 327 -18.18 5.83 -7.70
C ASN A 327 -18.05 4.47 -6.99
N PRO A 328 -19.12 3.96 -6.33
CA PRO A 328 -19.12 2.63 -5.73
C PRO A 328 -18.64 1.51 -6.66
N MET A 329 -18.90 1.65 -7.97
CA MET A 329 -18.55 0.63 -8.97
C MET A 329 -17.05 0.52 -9.25
N ASP A 330 -16.23 1.44 -8.74
CA ASP A 330 -14.76 1.35 -8.81
C ASP A 330 -14.22 0.27 -7.85
N VAL A 331 -15.05 -0.26 -6.95
CA VAL A 331 -14.72 -1.36 -6.06
C VAL A 331 -15.32 -2.66 -6.62
N PRO A 332 -14.55 -3.76 -6.72
CA PRO A 332 -15.06 -5.04 -7.21
C PRO A 332 -16.28 -5.54 -6.43
N SER A 333 -17.26 -6.12 -7.13
CA SER A 333 -18.51 -6.61 -6.53
C SER A 333 -18.31 -7.63 -5.40
N SER A 334 -17.29 -8.47 -5.52
CA SER A 334 -16.81 -9.42 -4.51
C SER A 334 -16.38 -8.75 -3.21
N VAL A 335 -15.72 -7.59 -3.29
CA VAL A 335 -15.30 -6.75 -2.16
C VAL A 335 -16.50 -5.97 -1.63
N LEU A 336 -17.29 -5.32 -2.50
CA LEU A 336 -18.50 -4.57 -2.13
C LEU A 336 -19.48 -5.42 -1.29
N ALA A 337 -19.60 -6.70 -1.61
CA ALA A 337 -20.44 -7.65 -0.87
C ALA A 337 -19.97 -7.92 0.57
N GLN A 338 -18.72 -7.57 0.91
CA GLN A 338 -18.16 -7.72 2.26
C GLN A 338 -18.34 -6.46 3.13
N LEU A 339 -18.77 -5.33 2.56
CA LEU A 339 -18.78 -4.04 3.24
C LEU A 339 -20.05 -3.85 4.06
N GLY A 340 -19.91 -3.82 5.39
CA GLY A 340 -21.01 -3.72 6.34
C GLY A 340 -21.53 -2.30 6.56
N LEU A 341 -20.67 -1.29 6.49
CA LEU A 341 -21.06 0.13 6.57
C LEU A 341 -21.04 0.76 5.17
N LYS A 342 -22.12 1.39 4.75
CA LYS A 342 -22.18 2.17 3.52
C LYS A 342 -22.60 3.60 3.82
N ILE A 343 -21.75 4.55 3.45
CA ILE A 343 -22.04 5.99 3.52
C ILE A 343 -21.93 6.55 2.11
N GLN A 344 -23.06 6.96 1.56
CA GLN A 344 -23.17 7.44 0.19
C GLN A 344 -23.56 8.90 0.19
N HIS A 345 -22.55 9.74 -0.03
CA HIS A 345 -22.74 11.13 -0.36
C HIS A 345 -23.38 11.28 -1.73
N ALA A 346 -23.83 12.50 -2.00
CA ALA A 346 -24.53 12.83 -3.22
C ALA A 346 -23.78 12.42 -4.49
N LEU A 347 -24.53 11.94 -5.48
CA LEU A 347 -24.03 11.70 -6.83
C LEU A 347 -24.56 12.81 -7.75
N ARG A 348 -23.80 13.15 -8.78
CA ARG A 348 -24.19 14.17 -9.76
C ARG A 348 -24.38 13.50 -11.12
N ALA A 349 -25.53 13.75 -11.73
CA ALA A 349 -25.91 13.15 -13.01
C ALA A 349 -25.72 14.15 -14.16
N PHE A 350 -24.54 14.19 -14.76
CA PHE A 350 -24.28 15.03 -15.94
C PHE A 350 -24.44 14.24 -17.25
N THR A 351 -24.10 12.95 -17.22
CA THR A 351 -24.11 12.07 -18.39
C THR A 351 -25.17 10.97 -18.29
N ALA A 352 -25.42 10.27 -19.40
CA ALA A 352 -26.27 9.07 -19.39
C ALA A 352 -25.67 7.94 -18.55
N ASN A 353 -24.33 7.83 -18.54
CA ASN A 353 -23.62 6.86 -17.72
C ASN A 353 -23.80 7.17 -16.23
N ASP A 354 -23.75 8.43 -15.83
CA ASP A 354 -23.97 8.83 -14.43
C ASP A 354 -25.37 8.43 -13.96
N ARG A 355 -26.40 8.65 -14.80
CA ARG A 355 -27.78 8.23 -14.48
C ARG A 355 -27.90 6.72 -14.32
N LYS A 356 -27.21 5.95 -15.16
CA LYS A 356 -27.15 4.49 -15.04
C LYS A 356 -26.45 4.08 -13.74
N ALA A 357 -25.30 4.69 -13.43
CA ALA A 357 -24.54 4.43 -12.22
C ALA A 357 -25.33 4.78 -10.95
N ILE A 358 -26.09 5.88 -10.94
CA ILE A 358 -26.99 6.25 -9.83
C ILE A 358 -28.07 5.19 -9.63
N LYS A 359 -28.70 4.74 -10.72
CA LYS A 359 -29.74 3.71 -10.65
C LYS A 359 -29.18 2.41 -10.09
N GLU A 360 -28.05 1.94 -10.60
CA GLU A 360 -27.40 0.72 -10.11
C GLU A 360 -26.92 0.89 -8.65
N THR A 361 -26.35 2.04 -8.30
CA THR A 361 -25.95 2.37 -6.93
C THR A 361 -27.15 2.32 -5.98
N SER A 362 -28.31 2.86 -6.37
CA SER A 362 -29.52 2.86 -5.54
C SER A 362 -30.01 1.46 -5.17
N GLN A 363 -29.73 0.46 -6.02
CA GLN A 363 -30.12 -0.94 -5.82
C GLN A 363 -29.23 -1.64 -4.77
N ASN A 364 -28.12 -1.04 -4.37
CA ASN A 364 -27.21 -1.59 -3.36
C ASN A 364 -27.63 -1.28 -1.91
N TYR A 365 -28.75 -0.58 -1.71
CA TYR A 365 -29.25 -0.13 -0.41
C TYR A 365 -30.58 -0.81 -0.04
N PRO A 366 -30.91 -0.92 1.26
CA PRO A 366 -32.21 -1.38 1.70
C PRO A 366 -33.35 -0.58 1.07
N ILE A 367 -34.45 -1.26 0.73
CA ILE A 367 -35.68 -0.60 0.27
C ILE A 367 -36.22 0.23 1.44
N SER A 368 -36.63 1.47 1.15
CA SER A 368 -37.21 2.39 2.13
C SER A 368 -38.60 2.82 1.69
N GLU A 369 -39.53 2.89 2.64
CA GLU A 369 -40.87 3.48 2.43
C GLU A 369 -40.84 5.01 2.48
N TYR A 370 -39.74 5.60 3.00
CA TYR A 370 -39.59 7.03 3.20
C TYR A 370 -38.78 7.71 2.10
N TYR A 371 -37.97 6.95 1.36
CA TYR A 371 -37.07 7.47 0.34
C TYR A 371 -37.25 6.77 -1.00
N LYS A 372 -37.31 7.58 -2.05
CA LYS A 372 -36.98 7.13 -3.40
C LYS A 372 -35.48 7.29 -3.60
N THR A 373 -34.73 6.21 -3.36
CA THR A 373 -33.26 6.23 -3.19
C THR A 373 -32.52 6.91 -4.35
N ASP A 374 -32.90 6.63 -5.60
CA ASP A 374 -32.27 7.23 -6.79
C ASP A 374 -32.50 8.75 -6.87
N GLU A 375 -33.69 9.23 -6.54
CA GLU A 375 -33.98 10.67 -6.50
C GLU A 375 -33.24 11.37 -5.36
N VAL A 376 -33.30 10.81 -4.15
CA VAL A 376 -32.65 11.41 -2.97
C VAL A 376 -31.13 11.46 -3.15
N LEU A 377 -30.51 10.42 -3.74
CA LEU A 377 -29.07 10.43 -4.05
C LEU A 377 -28.62 11.65 -4.88
N THR A 378 -29.51 12.20 -5.69
CA THR A 378 -29.22 13.38 -6.52
C THR A 378 -29.51 14.70 -5.79
N SER A 379 -30.45 14.70 -4.84
CA SER A 379 -30.85 15.90 -4.10
C SER A 379 -30.07 16.15 -2.81
N LEU A 380 -29.32 15.16 -2.30
CA LEU A 380 -28.47 15.33 -1.12
C LEU A 380 -27.51 16.52 -1.25
N GLY A 381 -27.49 17.32 -0.19
CA GLY A 381 -26.61 18.47 -0.01
C GLY A 381 -25.19 18.11 0.41
N ILE A 382 -24.37 19.13 0.65
CA ILE A 382 -23.00 18.95 1.13
C ILE A 382 -23.03 18.55 2.62
N GLY A 383 -22.29 17.49 2.95
CA GLY A 383 -22.30 16.91 4.30
C GLY A 383 -23.61 16.19 4.61
N GLU A 384 -24.35 15.76 3.60
CA GLU A 384 -25.49 14.86 3.72
C GLU A 384 -25.19 13.56 2.97
N ALA A 385 -25.59 12.44 3.54
CA ALA A 385 -25.33 11.13 2.96
C ALA A 385 -26.44 10.14 3.28
N PHE A 386 -26.64 9.17 2.41
CA PHE A 386 -27.32 7.95 2.79
C PHE A 386 -26.41 7.09 3.65
N VAL A 387 -26.96 6.58 4.75
CA VAL A 387 -26.26 5.69 5.67
C VAL A 387 -27.06 4.41 5.83
N THR A 388 -26.35 3.28 5.77
CA THR A 388 -26.82 1.98 6.26
C THR A 388 -25.62 1.22 6.81
N ALA A 389 -25.82 0.50 7.90
CA ALA A 389 -24.79 -0.24 8.59
C ALA A 389 -25.30 -1.62 8.98
N LEU A 390 -24.47 -2.41 9.65
CA LEU A 390 -24.91 -3.61 10.34
C LEU A 390 -25.16 -3.29 11.81
N ASN A 391 -26.29 -3.73 12.34
CA ASN A 391 -26.51 -3.76 13.78
C ASN A 391 -25.68 -4.88 14.44
N GLU A 392 -25.70 -4.96 15.76
CA GLU A 392 -24.91 -5.94 16.53
C GLU A 392 -25.27 -7.42 16.21
N LYS A 393 -26.45 -7.67 15.64
CA LYS A 393 -26.87 -9.00 15.15
C LYS A 393 -26.45 -9.28 13.70
N GLY A 394 -25.77 -8.34 13.05
CA GLY A 394 -25.38 -8.45 11.65
C GLY A 394 -26.52 -8.24 10.65
N ILE A 395 -27.61 -7.60 11.07
CA ILE A 395 -28.75 -7.27 10.20
C ILE A 395 -28.55 -5.83 9.68
N PRO A 396 -28.76 -5.56 8.39
CA PRO A 396 -28.73 -4.20 7.85
C PRO A 396 -29.70 -3.27 8.58
N THR A 397 -29.22 -2.09 8.98
CA THR A 397 -30.05 -1.03 9.53
C THR A 397 -30.90 -0.41 8.42
N PRO A 398 -32.06 0.20 8.76
CA PRO A 398 -32.84 0.97 7.81
C PRO A 398 -31.99 2.00 7.07
N LEU A 399 -32.28 2.22 5.77
CA LEU A 399 -31.64 3.28 5.02
C LEU A 399 -32.02 4.64 5.62
N ALA A 400 -31.05 5.49 5.95
CA ALA A 400 -31.26 6.81 6.52
C ALA A 400 -30.56 7.88 5.69
N ALA A 401 -31.31 8.82 5.10
CA ALA A 401 -30.71 10.09 4.68
C ALA A 401 -30.26 10.82 5.93
N THR A 402 -29.02 11.28 5.99
CA THR A 402 -28.39 11.73 7.24
C THR A 402 -27.69 13.06 7.02
N MET A 403 -28.03 14.06 7.82
CA MET A 403 -27.23 15.28 7.98
C MET A 403 -26.06 14.95 8.90
N LEU A 404 -24.86 14.84 8.32
CA LEU A 404 -23.68 14.46 9.06
C LEU A 404 -23.27 15.58 10.03
N ARG A 405 -22.77 15.20 11.20
CA ARG A 405 -22.14 16.13 12.15
C ARG A 405 -20.88 16.76 11.55
N ALA A 406 -20.48 17.91 12.06
CA ALA A 406 -19.22 18.54 11.66
C ALA A 406 -18.02 17.91 12.40
N PRO A 407 -16.83 17.86 11.76
CA PRO A 407 -15.56 17.58 12.43
C PRO A 407 -15.29 18.50 13.62
N MET A 408 -14.73 17.95 14.69
CA MET A 408 -14.23 18.72 15.86
C MET A 408 -12.88 19.38 15.58
N SER A 409 -12.11 18.80 14.66
CA SER A 409 -10.77 19.24 14.28
C SER A 409 -10.79 20.18 13.07
N ARG A 410 -9.63 20.76 12.74
CA ARG A 410 -9.49 21.72 11.65
C ARG A 410 -9.88 21.08 10.31
N MET A 411 -10.78 21.72 9.57
CA MET A 411 -11.19 21.25 8.24
C MET A 411 -10.17 21.60 7.13
N ASP A 412 -9.28 22.56 7.35
CA ASP A 412 -8.16 22.83 6.46
C ASP A 412 -6.92 22.00 6.82
N VAL A 413 -5.93 21.97 5.94
CA VAL A 413 -4.69 21.19 6.11
C VAL A 413 -3.70 21.85 7.06
N LEU A 414 -2.71 21.08 7.52
CA LEU A 414 -1.56 21.62 8.23
C LEU A 414 -0.67 22.44 7.28
N THR A 415 -0.14 23.53 7.81
CA THR A 415 0.94 24.30 7.18
C THR A 415 2.27 23.55 7.29
N GLU A 416 3.24 23.88 6.43
CA GLU A 416 4.57 23.24 6.48
C GLU A 416 5.25 23.32 7.87
N PRO A 417 5.20 24.46 8.60
CA PRO A 417 5.72 24.52 9.97
C PRO A 417 5.01 23.55 10.93
N GLU A 418 3.68 23.45 10.85
CA GLU A 418 2.89 22.53 11.68
C GLU A 418 3.20 21.05 11.35
N ILE A 419 3.41 20.72 10.06
CA ILE A 419 3.87 19.40 9.62
C ILE A 419 5.22 19.07 10.24
N ASN A 420 6.20 19.98 10.14
CA ASN A 420 7.54 19.76 10.68
C ASN A 420 7.53 19.62 12.21
N GLU A 421 6.69 20.40 12.90
CA GLU A 421 6.50 20.28 14.35
C GLU A 421 5.90 18.91 14.73
N CYS A 422 4.89 18.44 13.99
CA CYS A 422 4.28 17.13 14.19
C CYS A 422 5.33 16.01 14.07
N ILE A 423 6.13 16.04 13.00
CA ILE A 423 7.21 15.07 12.74
C ILE A 423 8.31 15.15 13.81
N ALA A 424 8.71 16.36 14.24
CA ALA A 424 9.75 16.52 15.25
C ALA A 424 9.37 15.94 16.62
N LYS A 425 8.07 15.91 16.95
CA LYS A 425 7.53 15.30 18.18
C LYS A 425 7.44 13.78 18.09
N SER A 426 7.51 13.20 16.89
CA SER A 426 7.36 11.77 16.68
C SER A 426 8.50 10.96 17.30
N LYS A 427 8.12 9.92 18.04
CA LYS A 427 9.06 8.87 18.49
C LYS A 427 9.41 7.92 17.34
N LEU A 428 8.48 7.69 16.41
CA LEU A 428 8.66 6.77 15.29
C LEU A 428 9.62 7.33 14.24
N THR A 429 9.63 8.64 14.04
CA THR A 429 10.63 9.29 13.16
C THR A 429 12.06 8.95 13.61
N ARG A 430 12.33 8.92 14.91
CA ARG A 430 13.65 8.54 15.44
C ARG A 430 13.97 7.06 15.22
N LYS A 431 12.96 6.19 15.21
CA LYS A 431 13.10 4.74 15.03
C LYS A 431 13.32 4.35 13.56
N TYR A 432 12.61 4.98 12.63
CA TYR A 432 12.53 4.52 11.24
C TYR A 432 13.29 5.39 10.23
N ASN A 433 13.60 6.64 10.55
CA ASN A 433 14.30 7.51 9.59
C ASN A 433 15.83 7.31 9.57
N GLU A 434 16.37 6.50 10.50
CA GLU A 434 17.75 6.04 10.40
C GLU A 434 17.93 5.21 9.12
N VAL A 435 18.97 5.53 8.36
CA VAL A 435 19.37 4.74 7.18
C VAL A 435 20.37 3.70 7.67
N ILE A 436 19.99 2.43 7.51
CA ILE A 436 20.79 1.28 7.92
C ILE A 436 21.27 0.59 6.66
N ASP A 437 22.59 0.37 6.57
CA ASP A 437 23.24 -0.33 5.46
C ASP A 437 24.02 -1.52 6.04
N ARG A 438 23.38 -2.70 6.08
CA ARG A 438 23.96 -3.96 6.58
C ARG A 438 24.49 -4.79 5.42
N GLU A 439 25.42 -5.70 5.70
CA GLU A 439 25.88 -6.67 4.70
C GLU A 439 24.72 -7.58 4.26
N SER A 440 24.40 -7.56 2.97
CA SER A 440 23.26 -8.27 2.38
C SER A 440 23.65 -9.09 1.14
N ALA A 441 22.65 -9.60 0.40
CA ALA A 441 22.91 -10.40 -0.78
C ALA A 441 23.79 -9.67 -1.80
N TYR A 442 23.65 -8.35 -1.91
CA TYR A 442 24.47 -7.53 -2.79
C TYR A 442 25.97 -7.68 -2.49
N GLU A 443 26.38 -7.47 -1.24
CA GLU A 443 27.78 -7.56 -0.81
C GLU A 443 28.28 -9.01 -0.82
N ILE A 444 27.49 -9.94 -0.27
CA ILE A 444 27.90 -11.35 -0.10
C ILE A 444 28.10 -12.01 -1.47
N LEU A 445 27.13 -11.87 -2.36
CA LEU A 445 27.21 -12.45 -3.70
C LEU A 445 28.16 -11.64 -4.59
N GLY A 446 28.29 -10.33 -4.36
CA GLY A 446 29.31 -9.50 -4.99
C GLY A 446 30.72 -10.05 -4.77
N LYS A 447 31.08 -10.28 -3.51
CA LYS A 447 32.37 -10.90 -3.15
C LYS A 447 32.57 -12.26 -3.81
N LYS A 448 31.57 -13.14 -3.78
CA LYS A 448 31.64 -14.45 -4.43
C LYS A 448 31.89 -14.36 -5.94
N MET A 449 31.23 -13.43 -6.64
CA MET A 449 31.43 -13.21 -8.08
C MET A 449 32.83 -12.68 -8.38
N GLU A 450 33.33 -11.73 -7.60
CA GLU A 450 34.70 -11.19 -7.75
C GLU A 450 35.77 -12.27 -7.52
N GLU A 451 35.60 -13.11 -6.51
CA GLU A 451 36.51 -14.23 -6.23
C GLU A 451 36.51 -15.26 -7.38
N ALA A 452 35.34 -15.60 -7.90
CA ALA A 452 35.20 -16.52 -9.03
C ALA A 452 35.81 -15.95 -10.32
N GLN A 453 35.62 -14.66 -10.59
CA GLN A 453 36.23 -13.98 -11.74
C GLN A 453 37.76 -13.94 -11.61
N ALA A 454 38.29 -13.58 -10.44
CA ALA A 454 39.73 -13.59 -10.19
C ALA A 454 40.34 -15.00 -10.31
N ALA A 455 39.63 -16.04 -9.89
CA ALA A 455 40.05 -17.43 -10.08
C ALA A 455 40.05 -17.83 -11.57
N ALA A 456 38.99 -17.49 -12.31
CA ALA A 456 38.88 -17.76 -13.74
C ALA A 456 39.96 -17.03 -14.56
N GLU A 457 40.28 -15.78 -14.22
CA GLU A 457 41.37 -15.02 -14.85
C GLU A 457 42.74 -15.65 -14.59
N LYS A 458 43.00 -16.10 -13.36
CA LYS A 458 44.23 -16.82 -13.01
C LYS A 458 44.34 -18.15 -13.77
N GLU A 459 43.24 -18.90 -13.87
CA GLU A 459 43.22 -20.18 -14.59
C GLU A 459 43.37 -19.97 -16.10
N ALA A 460 42.74 -18.95 -16.68
CA ALA A 460 42.92 -18.56 -18.08
C ALA A 460 44.37 -18.16 -18.37
N ALA A 461 44.98 -17.35 -17.49
CA ALA A 461 46.39 -16.96 -17.61
C ALA A 461 47.35 -18.15 -17.45
N GLN A 462 47.05 -19.11 -16.58
CA GLN A 462 47.79 -20.37 -16.47
C GLN A 462 47.65 -21.22 -17.73
N LYS A 463 46.44 -21.40 -18.25
CA LYS A 463 46.18 -22.13 -19.50
C LYS A 463 46.83 -21.47 -20.72
N GLU A 464 46.91 -20.14 -20.77
CA GLU A 464 47.66 -19.43 -21.81
C GLU A 464 49.17 -19.67 -21.66
N LYS A 465 49.74 -19.54 -20.46
CA LYS A 465 51.15 -19.86 -20.20
C LYS A 465 51.50 -21.31 -20.52
N GLU A 466 50.62 -22.27 -20.21
CA GLU A 466 50.80 -23.68 -20.58
C GLU A 466 50.69 -23.92 -22.09
N LYS A 467 49.79 -23.21 -22.79
CA LYS A 467 49.69 -23.28 -24.25
C LYS A 467 50.91 -22.66 -24.95
N GLU A 468 51.46 -21.58 -24.41
CA GLU A 468 52.72 -20.98 -24.86
C GLU A 468 53.91 -21.90 -24.60
N ALA A 469 54.00 -22.51 -23.42
CA ALA A 469 55.02 -23.50 -23.09
C ALA A 469 54.96 -24.74 -23.99
N LYS A 470 53.75 -25.25 -24.30
CA LYS A 470 53.55 -26.38 -25.23
C LYS A 470 53.89 -26.03 -26.68
N LYS A 471 53.66 -24.78 -27.12
CA LYS A 471 54.11 -24.29 -28.45
C LYS A 471 55.63 -24.11 -28.51
N ALA A 472 56.26 -23.66 -27.43
CA ALA A 472 57.72 -23.57 -27.34
C ALA A 472 58.40 -24.94 -27.29
N SER A 473 57.74 -25.97 -26.73
CA SER A 473 58.26 -27.35 -26.78
C SER A 473 58.04 -28.04 -28.13
N SER A 474 56.99 -27.67 -28.90
CA SER A 474 56.76 -28.23 -30.24
C SER A 474 57.65 -27.61 -31.32
N SER A 475 58.23 -26.42 -31.10
CA SER A 475 59.19 -25.80 -32.04
C SER A 475 60.62 -26.34 -31.91
N ARG A 476 60.88 -27.30 -31.00
CA ARG A 476 62.21 -27.91 -30.79
C ARG A 476 62.39 -29.26 -31.48
N ARG A 477 61.44 -29.69 -32.31
CA ARG A 477 61.50 -30.99 -33.01
C ARG A 477 61.13 -30.89 -34.50
N SER A 478 61.78 -29.99 -35.24
CA SER A 478 62.04 -30.16 -36.68
C SER A 478 63.06 -29.13 -37.15
N SER A 479 64.34 -29.49 -37.14
CA SER A 479 65.36 -28.82 -37.93
C SER A 479 65.52 -29.57 -39.27
N SER A 480 64.88 -29.09 -40.33
CA SER A 480 65.44 -29.20 -41.67
C SER A 480 64.95 -28.05 -42.55
N THR A 481 65.92 -27.37 -43.12
CA THR A 481 65.92 -26.23 -44.02
C THR A 481 64.87 -26.31 -45.14
N THR A 482 64.16 -25.22 -45.42
CA THR A 482 64.24 -24.37 -46.64
C THR A 482 62.89 -23.71 -46.96
N ASN A 483 62.93 -22.38 -47.20
CA ASN A 483 61.93 -21.53 -47.85
C ASN A 483 60.49 -21.48 -47.29
N THR A 484 60.04 -20.30 -46.83
CA THR A 484 59.42 -19.27 -47.69
C THR A 484 58.90 -18.14 -46.78
N VAL A 485 59.19 -16.92 -47.20
CA VAL A 485 58.69 -15.66 -46.62
C VAL A 485 57.15 -15.61 -46.66
N THR A 486 56.57 -14.87 -45.70
CA THR A 486 55.16 -14.43 -45.54
C THR A 486 54.26 -15.22 -44.57
N LYS A 487 54.09 -14.63 -43.36
CA LYS A 487 52.85 -14.50 -42.54
C LYS A 487 53.18 -14.38 -41.04
N GLY A 488 53.77 -13.25 -40.65
CA GLY A 488 54.09 -12.92 -39.25
C GLY A 488 53.27 -11.80 -38.62
N VAL A 489 52.37 -11.11 -39.34
CA VAL A 489 51.81 -9.82 -38.86
C VAL A 489 50.30 -9.82 -38.59
N VAL A 490 49.55 -10.89 -38.86
CA VAL A 490 48.06 -10.83 -38.80
C VAL A 490 47.44 -11.51 -37.56
N LYS A 491 48.21 -12.12 -36.66
CA LYS A 491 47.63 -12.87 -35.51
C LYS A 491 47.75 -12.19 -34.14
N VAL A 492 48.33 -10.98 -34.08
CA VAL A 492 48.47 -10.20 -32.82
C VAL A 492 47.35 -9.16 -32.66
N LEU A 493 46.57 -8.86 -33.71
CA LEU A 493 45.56 -7.80 -33.70
C LEU A 493 44.12 -8.24 -33.39
N THR A 494 43.86 -9.53 -33.14
CA THR A 494 42.49 -10.05 -32.92
C THR A 494 42.29 -10.77 -31.58
N SER A 495 43.26 -10.70 -30.67
CA SER A 495 43.01 -11.17 -29.29
C SER A 495 42.21 -10.14 -28.52
N ALA A 496 41.06 -10.54 -27.98
CA ALA A 496 40.16 -9.71 -27.19
C ALA A 496 40.86 -9.06 -25.97
N THR A 497 41.97 -9.65 -25.52
CA THR A 497 42.84 -9.18 -24.44
C THR A 497 43.62 -7.91 -24.81
N PHE A 498 44.07 -7.77 -26.07
CA PHE A 498 44.79 -6.57 -26.53
C PHE A 498 43.86 -5.38 -26.75
N ILE A 499 42.65 -5.62 -27.23
CA ILE A 499 41.62 -4.58 -27.43
C ILE A 499 41.15 -4.03 -26.08
N ARG A 500 40.96 -4.89 -25.06
CA ARG A 500 40.62 -4.44 -23.69
C ARG A 500 41.77 -3.70 -23.00
N GLY A 501 43.02 -4.17 -23.15
CA GLY A 501 44.19 -3.50 -22.58
C GLY A 501 44.45 -2.10 -23.17
N ALA A 502 44.34 -1.96 -24.50
CA ALA A 502 44.55 -0.68 -25.17
C ALA A 502 43.42 0.33 -24.88
N MET A 503 42.17 -0.12 -24.76
CA MET A 503 41.02 0.74 -24.49
C MET A 503 40.97 1.22 -23.03
N GLY A 504 41.43 0.39 -22.08
CA GLY A 504 41.58 0.76 -20.67
C GLY A 504 42.66 1.81 -20.42
N VAL A 505 43.77 1.77 -21.18
CA VAL A 505 44.84 2.79 -21.12
C VAL A 505 44.38 4.10 -21.77
N LEU A 506 43.63 4.04 -22.88
CA LEU A 506 43.07 5.24 -23.54
C LEU A 506 42.04 5.97 -22.66
N MET A 507 41.15 5.24 -21.97
CA MET A 507 40.18 5.87 -21.04
C MET A 507 40.84 6.48 -19.80
N LYS A 508 41.97 5.94 -19.34
CA LYS A 508 42.74 6.53 -18.23
C LYS A 508 43.46 7.83 -18.63
N MET A 509 43.80 8.01 -19.91
CA MET A 509 44.38 9.27 -20.42
C MET A 509 43.33 10.35 -20.70
N LEU A 510 42.05 9.98 -20.88
CA LEU A 510 40.93 10.91 -21.09
C LEU A 510 40.27 11.43 -19.79
N LYS A 511 40.70 10.94 -18.63
CA LYS A 511 40.22 11.37 -17.29
C LYS A 511 41.28 12.19 -16.52
N LYS A 512 42.07 13.00 -17.22
CA LYS A 512 42.90 14.05 -16.61
C LYS A 512 42.44 15.41 -17.08
#